data_AF-A0A6J1SHF2-F1
#
_entry.id   AF-A0A6J1SHF2-F1
#
_cell.length_a   1.000
_cell.length_b   1.000
_cell.length_c   1.000
_cell.angle_alpha   90.00
_cell.angle_beta   90.00
_cell.angle_gamma   90.00
#
_symmetry.space_group_name_H-M   'P 1'
#
loop_
_entity.id
_entity.type
_entity.pdbx_description
1 polymer ?
#
loop_
_entity_poly.entity_id
_entity_poly.type
_entity_poly.pdbx_seq_one_letter_code
_entity_poly.pdbx_strand_id
1 'polypeptide(L)'
;MDHLKLVHNEINVGDIMKLVSSPSCGATSLFVGTTRDNFEGKVVKRLVYEAYEGMVQKSLKTLCDDIRSKWNVHGIAIYHRLGEVAVEEASIVIAVSSEHRAESLQAVQYAIDKLKADVPIWKKEEYDGDATSQWKENKESSWIKTEPEENVTPENPESLK
;
A
#
# COMPACT_ATOMS: atom_id res chain seq x y z
N MET A 1 -18.95 4.59 -1.46
CA MET A 1 -18.88 3.15 -1.09
C MET A 1 -17.43 2.71 -1.21
N ASP A 2 -16.97 1.89 -0.28
CA ASP A 2 -15.57 1.45 -0.22
C ASP A 2 -15.49 -0.05 -0.55
N HIS A 3 -14.61 -0.41 -1.48
CA HIS A 3 -14.39 -1.78 -1.93
C HIS A 3 -12.95 -2.20 -1.62
N LEU A 4 -12.76 -2.87 -0.49
CA LEU A 4 -11.45 -3.25 0.03
C LEU A 4 -11.29 -4.76 -0.02
N LYS A 5 -10.31 -5.27 -0.79
CA LYS A 5 -10.08 -6.71 -0.89
C LYS A 5 -8.59 -7.07 -1.00
N LEU A 6 -8.26 -8.15 -0.31
CA LEU A 6 -7.05 -8.92 -0.55
C LEU A 6 -7.46 -10.11 -1.42
N VAL A 7 -6.76 -10.30 -2.55
CA VAL A 7 -7.10 -11.33 -3.55
C VAL A 7 -5.88 -12.18 -3.85
N HIS A 8 -6.09 -13.40 -4.34
CA HIS A 8 -4.98 -14.28 -4.75
C HIS A 8 -4.90 -14.46 -6.27
N ASN A 9 -5.96 -14.08 -6.99
CA ASN A 9 -6.03 -14.14 -8.45
C ASN A 9 -5.67 -12.78 -9.06
N GLU A 10 -5.45 -12.77 -10.38
CA GLU A 10 -5.22 -11.55 -11.16
C GLU A 10 -6.31 -10.49 -10.93
N ILE A 11 -5.88 -9.22 -10.86
CA ILE A 11 -6.78 -8.09 -10.67
C ILE A 11 -7.20 -7.56 -12.05
N ASN A 12 -8.49 -7.68 -12.38
CA ASN A 12 -9.04 -7.02 -13.56
C ASN A 12 -9.26 -5.52 -13.28
N VAL A 13 -8.38 -4.66 -13.80
CA VAL A 13 -8.43 -3.21 -13.60
C VAL A 13 -9.77 -2.61 -14.06
N GLY A 14 -10.33 -3.11 -15.17
CA GLY A 14 -11.60 -2.64 -15.71
C GLY A 14 -12.77 -2.91 -14.77
N ASP A 15 -12.78 -4.04 -14.08
CA ASP A 15 -13.82 -4.35 -13.09
C ASP A 15 -13.69 -3.48 -11.84
N ILE A 16 -12.46 -3.18 -11.40
CA ILE A 16 -12.23 -2.24 -10.29
C ILE A 16 -12.71 -0.83 -10.63
N MET A 17 -12.45 -0.36 -11.86
CA MET A 17 -12.95 0.94 -12.33
C MET A 17 -14.49 1.00 -12.31
N LYS A 18 -15.17 -0.06 -12.72
CA LYS A 18 -16.64 -0.13 -12.71
C LYS A 18 -17.22 -0.05 -11.29
N LEU A 19 -16.57 -0.66 -10.29
CA LEU A 19 -17.04 -0.64 -8.90
C LEU A 19 -17.18 0.78 -8.32
N VAL A 20 -16.28 1.69 -8.72
CA VAL A 20 -16.28 3.07 -8.22
C VAL A 20 -17.01 4.05 -9.14
N SER A 21 -17.44 3.60 -10.32
CA SER A 21 -18.14 4.45 -11.29
C SER A 21 -19.51 4.87 -10.77
N SER A 22 -19.90 6.12 -11.05
CA SER A 22 -21.19 6.68 -10.64
C SER A 22 -21.66 7.71 -11.66
N PRO A 23 -22.97 7.81 -11.96
CA PRO A 23 -23.52 8.87 -12.82
C PRO A 23 -23.23 10.29 -12.34
N SER A 24 -22.94 10.48 -11.04
CA SER A 24 -22.60 11.77 -10.46
C SER A 24 -21.11 12.12 -10.59
N CYS A 25 -20.26 11.21 -11.05
CA CYS A 25 -18.82 11.42 -11.12
C CYS A 25 -18.36 11.79 -12.54
N GLY A 26 -17.70 12.93 -12.68
CA GLY A 26 -17.02 13.32 -13.92
C GLY A 26 -15.58 12.80 -14.01
N ALA A 27 -15.03 12.21 -12.94
CA ALA A 27 -13.67 11.69 -12.91
C ALA A 27 -13.54 10.39 -12.13
N THR A 28 -12.66 9.51 -12.63
CA THR A 28 -12.15 8.36 -11.90
C THR A 28 -10.64 8.29 -12.16
N SER A 29 -9.86 8.27 -11.09
CA SER A 29 -8.40 8.15 -11.15
C SER A 29 -8.00 6.76 -10.67
N LEU A 30 -6.99 6.18 -11.30
CA LEU A 30 -6.48 4.87 -10.95
C LEU A 30 -4.96 4.91 -10.75
N PHE A 31 -4.49 4.16 -9.76
CA PHE A 31 -3.10 3.74 -9.65
C PHE A 31 -3.03 2.22 -9.81
N VAL A 32 -2.12 1.75 -10.66
CA VAL A 32 -1.86 0.33 -10.89
C VAL A 32 -0.38 0.08 -10.64
N GLY A 33 -0.06 -0.64 -9.57
CA GLY A 33 1.30 -1.07 -9.28
C GLY A 33 1.58 -2.41 -9.94
N THR A 34 2.53 -2.45 -10.87
CA THR A 34 2.92 -3.67 -11.60
C THR A 34 4.31 -4.16 -11.22
N THR A 35 4.50 -5.47 -11.31
CA THR A 35 5.82 -6.08 -11.09
C THR A 35 6.75 -5.75 -12.26
N ARG A 36 7.96 -5.26 -11.93
CA ARG A 36 9.04 -5.04 -12.90
C ARG A 36 9.93 -6.27 -12.99
N ASP A 37 10.56 -6.44 -14.14
CA ASP A 37 11.49 -7.53 -14.46
C ASP A 37 12.90 -7.34 -13.87
N ASN A 38 13.18 -6.22 -13.22
CA ASN A 38 14.51 -5.91 -12.69
C ASN A 38 14.46 -5.22 -11.32
N PHE A 39 15.46 -5.55 -10.49
CA PHE A 39 15.74 -4.86 -9.24
C PHE A 39 17.23 -4.94 -8.90
N GLU A 40 17.89 -3.79 -8.67
CA GLU A 40 19.31 -3.71 -8.29
C GLU A 40 20.25 -4.53 -9.21
N GLY A 41 19.95 -4.56 -10.51
CA GLY A 41 20.74 -5.27 -11.52
C GLY A 41 20.47 -6.79 -11.61
N LYS A 42 19.54 -7.33 -10.81
CA LYS A 42 19.08 -8.72 -10.91
C LYS A 42 17.79 -8.83 -11.73
N VAL A 43 17.65 -9.94 -12.46
CA VAL A 43 16.42 -10.30 -13.20
C VAL A 43 15.41 -10.86 -12.22
N VAL A 44 14.30 -10.15 -12.03
CA VAL A 44 13.17 -10.57 -11.19
C VAL A 44 12.25 -11.44 -12.02
N LYS A 45 11.96 -12.64 -11.51
CA LYS A 45 11.00 -13.57 -12.13
C LYS A 45 9.56 -13.27 -11.70
N ARG A 46 9.37 -12.96 -10.41
CA ARG A 46 8.07 -12.65 -9.80
C ARG A 46 8.27 -12.01 -8.43
N LEU A 47 7.19 -11.44 -7.91
CA LEU A 47 7.07 -11.05 -6.51
C LEU A 47 6.16 -12.02 -5.78
N VAL A 48 6.41 -12.23 -4.48
CA VAL A 48 5.50 -12.94 -3.57
C VAL A 48 5.07 -11.97 -2.48
N TYR A 49 3.76 -11.81 -2.29
CA TYR A 49 3.19 -10.90 -1.31
C TYR A 49 2.52 -11.65 -0.17
N GLU A 50 2.82 -11.23 1.06
CA GLU A 50 2.18 -11.72 2.29
C GLU A 50 1.64 -10.56 3.11
N ALA A 51 0.60 -10.82 3.89
CA ALA A 51 -0.07 -9.79 4.66
C ALA A 51 -0.67 -10.36 5.95
N TYR A 52 -0.68 -9.54 7.00
CA TYR A 52 -1.53 -9.81 8.16
C TYR A 52 -2.95 -9.27 7.90
N GLU A 53 -3.77 -10.08 7.23
CA GLU A 53 -5.02 -9.63 6.61
C GLU A 53 -5.95 -8.84 7.57
N GLY A 54 -6.09 -9.30 8.81
CA GLY A 54 -6.94 -8.63 9.81
C GLY A 54 -6.50 -7.20 10.11
N MET A 55 -5.20 -6.96 10.20
CA MET A 55 -4.66 -5.61 10.41
C MET A 55 -4.74 -4.79 9.13
N VAL A 56 -4.47 -5.39 7.97
CA VAL A 56 -4.57 -4.71 6.67
C VAL A 56 -5.98 -4.19 6.43
N GLN A 57 -7.02 -5.00 6.63
CA GLN A 57 -8.41 -4.56 6.46
C GLN A 57 -8.76 -3.37 7.35
N LYS A 58 -8.29 -3.38 8.60
CA LYS A 58 -8.48 -2.25 9.53
C LYS A 58 -7.75 -0.99 9.05
N SER A 59 -6.48 -1.11 8.66
CA SER A 59 -5.69 0.02 8.16
C SER A 59 -6.26 0.61 6.87
N LEU A 60 -6.73 -0.23 5.93
CA LEU A 60 -7.36 0.23 4.69
C LEU A 60 -8.68 0.97 4.96
N LYS A 61 -9.47 0.51 5.92
CA LYS A 61 -10.69 1.22 6.32
C LYS A 61 -10.35 2.60 6.90
N THR A 62 -9.38 2.69 7.80
CA THR A 62 -8.90 3.97 8.34
C THR A 62 -8.42 4.89 7.22
N LEU A 63 -7.70 4.36 6.24
CA LEU A 63 -7.25 5.13 5.08
C LEU A 63 -8.43 5.69 4.26
N CYS A 64 -9.49 4.90 4.03
CA CYS A 64 -10.70 5.39 3.38
C CYS A 64 -11.39 6.51 4.19
N ASP A 65 -11.50 6.33 5.50
CA ASP A 65 -12.07 7.34 6.40
C ASP A 65 -11.25 8.65 6.32
N ASP A 66 -9.91 8.56 6.32
CA ASP A 66 -9.00 9.70 6.17
C ASP A 66 -9.13 10.40 4.81
N ILE A 67 -9.21 9.65 3.71
CA ILE A 67 -9.43 10.20 2.36
C ILE A 67 -10.74 10.98 2.32
N ARG A 68 -11.83 10.40 2.86
CA ARG A 68 -13.16 11.03 2.88
C ARG A 68 -13.22 12.27 3.76
N SER A 69 -12.38 12.36 4.78
CA SER A 69 -12.25 13.57 5.60
C SER A 69 -11.58 14.74 4.86
N LYS A 70 -10.76 14.45 3.84
CA LYS A 70 -9.95 15.41 3.11
C LYS A 70 -10.55 15.83 1.76
N TRP A 71 -11.25 14.90 1.09
CA TRP A 71 -11.77 15.10 -0.26
C TRP A 71 -13.19 14.57 -0.42
N ASN A 72 -14.01 15.29 -1.20
CA ASN A 72 -15.34 14.83 -1.58
C ASN A 72 -15.25 13.77 -2.69
N VAL A 73 -15.13 12.50 -2.28
CA VAL A 73 -15.02 11.34 -3.18
C VAL A 73 -16.23 10.42 -3.06
N HIS A 74 -16.67 9.83 -4.17
CA HIS A 74 -17.84 8.95 -4.20
C HIS A 74 -17.45 7.49 -3.92
N GLY A 75 -16.66 6.88 -4.80
CA GLY A 75 -16.22 5.50 -4.70
C GLY A 75 -14.73 5.41 -4.38
N ILE A 76 -14.35 4.46 -3.52
CA ILE A 76 -12.96 4.09 -3.28
C ILE A 76 -12.86 2.57 -3.46
N ALA A 77 -11.89 2.11 -4.22
CA ALA A 77 -11.55 0.69 -4.30
C ALA A 77 -10.04 0.53 -4.10
N ILE A 78 -9.67 -0.40 -3.22
CA ILE A 78 -8.28 -0.78 -2.97
C ILE A 78 -8.20 -2.30 -2.99
N TYR A 79 -7.52 -2.82 -4.00
CA TYR A 79 -7.33 -4.25 -4.21
C TYR A 79 -5.84 -4.53 -4.20
N HIS A 80 -5.42 -5.45 -3.34
CA HIS A 80 -4.04 -5.91 -3.29
C HIS A 80 -4.00 -7.42 -3.51
N ARG A 81 -3.11 -7.87 -4.40
CA ARG A 81 -2.88 -9.28 -4.68
C ARG A 81 -1.85 -9.84 -3.70
N LEU A 82 -2.16 -10.98 -3.11
CA LEU A 82 -1.28 -11.79 -2.27
C LEU A 82 -0.81 -13.03 -3.05
N GLY A 83 0.23 -13.67 -2.55
CA GLY A 83 0.88 -14.78 -3.23
C GLY A 83 1.73 -14.31 -4.41
N GLU A 84 1.87 -15.16 -5.42
CA GLU A 84 2.73 -14.91 -6.58
C GLU A 84 2.11 -13.90 -7.56
N VAL A 85 2.91 -12.91 -7.96
CA VAL A 85 2.59 -11.91 -8.97
C VAL A 85 3.72 -11.88 -9.99
N ALA A 86 3.42 -12.32 -11.21
CA ALA A 86 4.42 -12.35 -12.28
C ALA A 86 4.81 -10.93 -12.73
N VAL A 87 5.91 -10.84 -13.46
CA VAL A 87 6.30 -9.62 -14.19
C VAL A 87 5.15 -9.11 -15.06
N GLU A 88 5.00 -7.79 -15.15
CA GLU A 88 3.91 -7.06 -15.84
C GLU A 88 2.52 -7.17 -15.20
N GLU A 89 2.31 -8.09 -14.25
CA GLU A 89 1.02 -8.21 -13.57
C GLU A 89 0.85 -7.16 -12.46
N ALA A 90 -0.41 -6.77 -12.22
CA ALA A 90 -0.76 -5.85 -11.14
C ALA A 90 -0.72 -6.53 -9.77
N SER A 91 0.07 -6.00 -8.85
CA SER A 91 0.05 -6.37 -7.43
C SER A 91 -0.93 -5.52 -6.63
N ILE A 92 -1.22 -4.31 -7.09
CA ILE A 92 -2.17 -3.40 -6.43
C ILE A 92 -2.91 -2.55 -7.45
N VAL A 93 -4.21 -2.35 -7.21
CA VAL A 93 -5.05 -1.38 -7.91
C VAL A 93 -5.78 -0.52 -6.89
N ILE A 94 -5.62 0.80 -7.02
CA ILE A 94 -6.40 1.79 -6.28
C ILE A 94 -7.22 2.58 -7.29
N ALA A 95 -8.52 2.72 -7.05
CA ALA A 95 -9.41 3.54 -7.86
C ALA A 95 -10.23 4.47 -6.97
N VAL A 96 -10.31 5.74 -7.33
CA VAL A 96 -11.13 6.73 -6.62
C VAL A 96 -11.94 7.55 -7.63
N SER A 97 -13.24 7.71 -7.38
CA SER A 97 -14.12 8.54 -8.20
C SER A 97 -14.58 9.80 -7.47
N SER A 98 -14.75 10.88 -8.23
CA SER A 98 -15.16 12.19 -7.74
C SER A 98 -15.92 12.97 -8.82
N GLU A 99 -16.67 14.00 -8.42
CA GLU A 99 -17.37 14.89 -9.36
C GLU A 99 -16.39 15.55 -10.34
N HIS A 100 -15.24 16.00 -9.83
CA HIS A 100 -14.19 16.65 -10.60
C HIS A 100 -12.84 15.94 -10.43
N ARG A 101 -11.91 16.18 -11.36
CA ARG A 101 -10.66 15.43 -11.45
C ARG A 101 -9.68 15.66 -10.29
N ALA A 102 -9.74 16.83 -9.64
CA ALA A 102 -8.72 17.23 -8.67
C ALA A 102 -8.72 16.30 -7.45
N GLU A 103 -9.91 16.00 -6.94
CA GLU A 103 -10.13 15.21 -5.74
C GLU A 103 -9.69 13.76 -5.93
N SER A 104 -10.10 13.10 -7.03
CA SER A 104 -9.69 11.72 -7.31
C SER A 104 -8.19 11.58 -7.56
N LEU A 105 -7.55 12.52 -8.27
CA LEU A 105 -6.11 12.49 -8.50
C LEU A 105 -5.33 12.61 -7.18
N GLN A 106 -5.71 13.56 -6.32
CA GLN A 106 -5.08 13.77 -5.02
C GLN A 106 -5.31 12.59 -4.07
N ALA A 107 -6.54 12.07 -4.04
CA ALA A 107 -6.91 10.95 -3.20
C ALA A 107 -6.19 9.65 -3.57
N VAL A 108 -6.02 9.34 -4.87
CA VAL A 108 -5.27 8.16 -5.32
C VAL A 108 -3.81 8.24 -4.93
N GLN A 109 -3.17 9.40 -5.14
CA GLN A 109 -1.77 9.61 -4.74
C GLN A 109 -1.60 9.44 -3.23
N TYR A 110 -2.48 10.09 -2.44
CA TYR A 110 -2.46 9.95 -0.99
C TYR A 110 -2.66 8.50 -0.54
N ALA A 111 -3.57 7.77 -1.19
CA ALA A 111 -3.87 6.39 -0.87
C ALA A 111 -2.66 5.47 -1.07
N ILE A 112 -1.95 5.57 -2.20
CA ILE A 112 -0.78 4.71 -2.43
C ILE A 112 0.36 5.05 -1.47
N ASP A 113 0.62 6.33 -1.22
CA ASP A 113 1.69 6.77 -0.32
C ASP A 113 1.42 6.29 1.11
N LYS A 114 0.17 6.44 1.57
CA LYS A 114 -0.23 5.97 2.90
C LYS A 114 -0.27 4.47 3.02
N LEU A 115 -0.76 3.75 2.00
CA LEU A 115 -0.77 2.29 2.03
C LEU A 115 0.64 1.75 2.16
N LYS A 116 1.57 2.28 1.36
CA LYS A 116 2.97 1.88 1.42
C LYS A 116 3.64 2.22 2.76
N ALA A 117 3.27 3.34 3.37
CA ALA A 117 3.80 3.74 4.67
C ALA A 117 3.20 2.96 5.85
N ASP A 118 1.90 2.69 5.81
CA ASP A 118 1.12 2.39 7.01
C ASP A 118 0.38 1.02 6.96
N VAL A 119 0.52 0.24 5.88
CA VAL A 119 -0.16 -1.07 5.75
C VAL A 119 0.84 -2.23 5.75
N PRO A 120 0.70 -3.22 6.65
CA PRO A 120 1.67 -4.31 6.83
C PRO A 120 1.52 -5.39 5.74
N ILE A 121 2.04 -5.08 4.56
CA ILE A 121 2.16 -6.00 3.43
C ILE A 121 3.65 -6.13 3.09
N TRP A 122 4.13 -7.37 3.08
CA TRP A 122 5.53 -7.68 2.80
C TRP A 122 5.66 -8.22 1.38
N LYS A 123 6.76 -7.87 0.72
CA LYS A 123 7.11 -8.40 -0.59
C LYS A 123 8.40 -9.21 -0.52
N LYS A 124 8.42 -10.30 -1.26
CA LYS A 124 9.61 -11.10 -1.52
C LYS A 124 9.94 -11.02 -3.00
N GLU A 125 11.20 -10.81 -3.32
CA GLU A 125 11.70 -10.85 -4.69
C GLU A 125 12.26 -12.24 -4.97
N GLU A 126 11.81 -12.86 -6.07
CA GLU A 126 12.37 -14.12 -6.56
C GLU A 126 13.05 -13.88 -7.91
N TYR A 127 14.33 -14.22 -7.97
CA TYR A 127 15.21 -13.93 -9.10
C TYR A 127 15.41 -15.18 -9.97
N ASP A 128 15.73 -14.97 -11.25
CA ASP A 128 16.06 -16.07 -12.15
C ASP A 128 17.46 -16.65 -11.85
N GLY A 129 17.58 -17.98 -11.80
CA GLY A 129 18.86 -18.68 -11.60
C GLY A 129 19.51 -18.60 -10.22
N ASP A 130 18.91 -17.93 -9.23
CA ASP A 130 19.49 -17.74 -7.88
C ASP A 130 18.54 -18.30 -6.80
N ALA A 131 19.01 -19.27 -6.00
CA ALA A 131 18.22 -19.87 -4.91
C ALA A 131 18.03 -18.91 -3.71
N THR A 132 18.67 -17.74 -3.74
CA THR A 132 18.61 -16.74 -2.67
C THR A 132 17.45 -15.76 -2.87
N SER A 133 16.23 -16.19 -2.52
CA SER A 133 15.09 -15.28 -2.43
C SER A 133 15.23 -14.34 -1.24
N GLN A 134 14.99 -13.04 -1.42
CA GLN A 134 15.10 -12.04 -0.35
C GLN A 134 13.72 -11.44 -0.04
N TRP A 135 13.33 -11.48 1.24
CA TRP A 135 12.24 -10.67 1.76
C TRP A 135 12.71 -9.22 1.84
N LYS A 136 11.97 -8.31 1.20
CA LYS A 136 12.24 -6.87 1.28
C LYS A 136 11.06 -6.18 1.92
N GLU A 137 11.35 -5.49 3.00
CA GLU A 137 10.41 -4.56 3.62
C GLU A 137 10.24 -3.32 2.75
N ASN A 138 9.13 -2.62 2.92
CA ASN A 138 8.87 -1.41 2.17
C ASN A 138 9.68 -0.25 2.75
N LYS A 139 10.52 0.41 1.94
CA LYS A 139 11.39 1.52 2.39
C LYS A 139 10.60 2.73 2.93
N GLU A 140 9.31 2.79 2.62
CA GLU A 140 8.41 3.90 2.94
C GLU A 140 7.65 3.70 4.26
N SER A 141 7.81 2.54 4.92
CA SER A 141 7.10 2.17 6.15
C SER A 141 7.38 3.08 7.36
N SER A 142 6.33 3.57 8.02
CA SER A 142 6.41 4.61 9.06
C SER A 142 6.69 4.08 10.48
N TRP A 143 6.44 2.80 10.76
CA TRP A 143 6.63 2.16 12.09
C TRP A 143 8.08 1.96 12.51
N ILE A 144 9.06 2.31 11.67
CA ILE A 144 10.48 2.14 11.98
C ILE A 144 11.05 3.35 12.76
N LYS A 145 10.31 4.47 12.89
CA LYS A 145 10.78 5.68 13.59
C LYS A 145 10.45 5.73 15.09
N THR A 146 10.52 4.61 15.79
CA THR A 146 10.56 4.60 17.26
C THR A 146 11.83 3.91 17.70
N GLU A 147 12.95 4.64 17.70
CA GLU A 147 13.99 4.35 18.68
C GLU A 147 13.49 4.88 20.04
N PRO A 148 13.60 4.12 21.13
CA PRO A 148 13.31 4.65 22.44
C PRO A 148 14.38 5.69 22.79
N GLU A 149 13.95 6.90 23.17
CA GLU A 149 14.84 7.86 23.82
C GLU A 149 15.55 7.17 24.99
N GLU A 150 16.88 7.20 24.96
CA GLU A 150 17.71 6.72 26.06
C GLU A 150 17.25 7.38 27.37
N ASN A 151 16.89 6.54 28.35
CA ASN A 151 16.67 6.98 29.71
C ASN A 151 17.94 7.67 30.23
N VAL A 152 17.95 9.00 30.22
CA VAL A 152 18.88 9.79 31.02
C VAL A 152 18.58 9.48 32.49
N THR A 153 19.39 8.63 33.11
CA THR A 153 19.39 8.46 34.56
C THR A 153 19.86 9.76 35.20
N PRO A 154 19.09 10.38 36.13
CA PRO A 154 19.63 11.48 36.91
C PRO A 154 20.75 10.95 37.80
N GLU A 155 21.92 11.59 37.72
CA GLU A 155 23.07 11.33 38.58
C GLU A 155 22.68 11.49 40.07
N ASN A 156 23.12 10.52 40.86
CA ASN A 156 22.96 10.45 42.31
C ASN A 156 23.72 11.61 43.01
N PRO A 157 23.07 12.47 43.82
CA PRO A 157 23.74 13.63 44.45
C PRO A 157 24.48 13.33 45.77
N GLU A 158 24.75 12.09 46.16
CA GLU A 158 25.47 11.78 47.42
C GLU A 158 26.94 11.38 47.27
N SER A 159 27.77 12.27 46.71
CA SER A 159 29.23 12.14 46.88
C SER A 159 29.99 13.46 46.86
N LEU A 160 29.64 14.39 47.77
CA LEU A 160 30.60 15.38 48.27
C LEU A 160 30.39 15.53 49.78
N LYS A 161 31.29 14.89 50.54
CA LYS A 161 31.66 15.31 51.89
C LYS A 161 32.57 16.53 51.81
#